data_AF-A0A662VRH9-F1
#
_entry.id   AF-A0A662VRH9-F1
#
_cell.length_a   1.000
_cell.length_b   1.000
_cell.length_c   1.000
_cell.angle_alpha   90.00
_cell.angle_beta   90.00
_cell.angle_gamma   90.00
#
_symmetry.space_group_name_H-M   'P 1'
#
loop_
_entity.id
_entity.type
_entity.pdbx_description
1 polymer ?
#
loop_
_entity_poly.entity_id
_entity_poly.type
_entity_poly.pdbx_seq_one_letter_code
_entity_poly.pdbx_strand_id
1 'polypeptide(L)'
;RNHLGCAYWGDMTGMSGGKITIRGNVSNYIGEKMGGGEIEIFGNAGDFIGTEMKDGTITIHGSCGFVGGDMKGGVIKVKGSFELVPGFKRAEDGFEGDANVGGKGKVVQF
;
A
#
# COMPACT_ATOMS: atom_id res chain seq x y z
N ARG A 1 -7.66 -10.84 -8.47
CA ARG A 1 -8.50 -9.83 -9.19
C ARG A 1 -7.87 -8.46 -8.90
N ASN A 2 -7.75 -7.60 -9.91
CA ASN A 2 -7.12 -6.26 -9.82
C ASN A 2 -8.07 -5.25 -9.14
N HIS A 3 -7.52 -4.12 -8.67
CA HIS A 3 -8.22 -2.90 -8.23
C HIS A 3 -9.11 -3.01 -6.97
N LEU A 4 -8.69 -3.78 -5.98
CA LEU A 4 -9.43 -3.86 -4.72
C LEU A 4 -9.15 -2.64 -3.84
N GLY A 5 -10.20 -1.92 -3.45
CA GLY A 5 -10.11 -0.70 -2.61
C GLY A 5 -9.67 0.57 -3.35
N CYS A 6 -9.59 0.53 -4.69
CA CYS A 6 -9.12 1.64 -5.51
C CYS A 6 -10.15 2.74 -5.72
N ALA A 7 -9.68 3.92 -6.10
CA ALA A 7 -10.51 4.97 -6.68
C ALA A 7 -11.15 4.50 -8.00
N TYR A 8 -12.36 4.99 -8.26
CA TYR A 8 -12.92 4.90 -9.60
C TYR A 8 -12.11 5.81 -10.55
N TRP A 9 -12.13 5.49 -11.84
CA TRP A 9 -11.41 6.29 -12.84
C TRP A 9 -11.87 7.75 -12.84
N GLY A 10 -10.90 8.67 -12.73
CA GLY A 10 -11.14 10.11 -12.62
C GLY A 10 -11.39 10.59 -11.19
N ASP A 11 -11.52 9.68 -10.23
CA ASP A 11 -11.70 10.03 -8.83
C ASP A 11 -10.36 10.16 -8.10
N MET A 12 -10.31 11.08 -7.15
CA MET A 12 -9.07 11.40 -6.44
C MET A 12 -8.88 10.57 -5.18
N THR A 13 -9.89 9.84 -4.71
CA THR A 13 -9.84 9.05 -3.48
C THR A 13 -10.64 7.74 -3.66
N GLY A 14 -10.03 6.62 -3.29
CA GLY A 14 -10.66 5.30 -3.29
C GLY A 14 -11.34 4.97 -1.97
N MET A 15 -11.03 3.81 -1.43
CA MET A 15 -11.52 3.40 -0.11
C MET A 15 -11.15 4.45 0.95
N SER A 16 -12.16 4.94 1.68
CA SER A 16 -12.01 5.94 2.76
C SER A 16 -12.26 5.36 4.15
N GLY A 17 -12.72 4.11 4.25
CA GLY A 17 -13.01 3.42 5.50
C GLY A 17 -13.49 1.99 5.29
N GLY A 18 -13.66 1.25 6.38
CA GLY A 18 -14.03 -0.16 6.39
C GLY A 18 -12.83 -1.10 6.46
N LYS A 19 -13.09 -2.41 6.51
CA LYS A 19 -12.07 -3.46 6.53
C LYS A 19 -12.33 -4.48 5.42
N ILE A 20 -11.33 -4.75 4.60
CA ILE A 20 -11.37 -5.80 3.59
C ILE A 20 -10.35 -6.87 3.97
N THR A 21 -10.80 -8.11 4.07
CA THR A 21 -9.95 -9.26 4.39
C THR A 21 -9.95 -10.26 3.24
N ILE A 22 -8.76 -10.64 2.78
CA ILE A 22 -8.56 -11.50 1.62
C ILE A 22 -7.70 -12.68 2.06
N ARG A 23 -8.28 -13.89 1.98
CA ARG A 23 -7.60 -15.14 2.40
C ARG A 23 -6.75 -15.80 1.29
N GLY A 24 -6.55 -15.12 0.18
CA GLY A 24 -5.82 -15.63 -0.97
C GLY A 24 -4.90 -14.59 -1.57
N ASN A 25 -4.43 -14.85 -2.78
CA ASN A 25 -3.53 -13.95 -3.49
C ASN A 25 -4.30 -12.82 -4.16
N VAL A 26 -3.70 -11.65 -4.18
CA VAL A 26 -4.16 -10.48 -4.91
C VAL A 26 -3.15 -10.13 -6.00
N SER A 27 -3.59 -9.34 -6.97
CA SER A 27 -2.75 -8.89 -8.07
C SER A 27 -2.33 -7.44 -7.82
N ASN A 28 -2.16 -6.64 -8.87
CA ASN A 28 -1.52 -5.33 -8.81
C ASN A 28 -2.47 -4.22 -8.34
N TYR A 29 -1.89 -3.06 -7.97
CA TYR A 29 -2.59 -1.81 -7.66
C TYR A 29 -3.59 -1.89 -6.52
N ILE A 30 -3.31 -2.65 -5.46
CA ILE A 30 -4.22 -2.74 -4.31
C ILE A 30 -4.12 -1.48 -3.46
N GLY A 31 -5.28 -0.92 -3.09
CA GLY A 31 -5.33 0.29 -2.26
C GLY A 31 -4.84 1.56 -2.97
N GLU A 32 -4.92 1.60 -4.31
CA GLU A 32 -4.61 2.80 -5.08
C GLU A 32 -5.49 3.98 -4.62
N LYS A 33 -4.86 5.13 -4.33
CA LYS A 33 -5.54 6.35 -3.84
C LYS A 33 -6.38 6.12 -2.57
N MET A 34 -6.07 5.08 -1.80
CA MET A 34 -6.76 4.80 -0.54
C MET A 34 -6.61 5.99 0.41
N GLY A 35 -7.74 6.48 0.89
CA GLY A 35 -7.85 7.62 1.81
C GLY A 35 -8.21 7.23 3.23
N GLY A 36 -8.39 5.93 3.52
CA GLY A 36 -8.67 5.42 4.86
C GLY A 36 -9.20 3.98 4.87
N GLY A 37 -9.21 3.34 6.03
CA GLY A 37 -9.65 1.96 6.22
C GLY A 37 -8.50 0.95 6.33
N GLU A 38 -8.84 -0.34 6.25
CA GLU A 38 -7.88 -1.44 6.43
C GLU A 38 -8.04 -2.50 5.32
N ILE A 39 -6.93 -2.93 4.73
CA ILE A 39 -6.87 -4.06 3.80
C ILE A 39 -5.90 -5.10 4.37
N GLU A 40 -6.36 -6.32 4.57
CA GLU A 40 -5.56 -7.42 5.10
C GLU A 40 -5.54 -8.60 4.13
N ILE A 41 -4.36 -8.95 3.64
CA ILE A 41 -4.13 -9.98 2.62
C ILE A 41 -3.31 -11.10 3.25
N PHE A 42 -3.89 -12.29 3.39
CA PHE A 42 -3.20 -13.47 3.93
C PHE A 42 -2.32 -14.21 2.89
N GLY A 43 -2.44 -13.87 1.61
CA GLY A 43 -1.61 -14.43 0.53
C GLY A 43 -0.56 -13.45 0.01
N ASN A 44 -0.10 -13.69 -1.22
CA ASN A 44 0.81 -12.80 -1.95
C ASN A 44 0.05 -11.66 -2.62
N ALA A 45 0.71 -10.53 -2.84
CA ALA A 45 0.21 -9.42 -3.63
C ALA A 45 1.08 -9.18 -4.87
N GLY A 46 0.55 -8.45 -5.84
CA GLY A 46 1.30 -8.06 -7.03
C GLY A 46 2.12 -6.79 -6.81
N ASP A 47 2.28 -6.02 -7.89
CA ASP A 47 3.03 -4.76 -7.91
C ASP A 47 2.17 -3.53 -7.61
N PHE A 48 2.84 -2.43 -7.28
CA PHE A 48 2.27 -1.09 -7.09
C PHE A 48 1.20 -1.01 -5.98
N ILE A 49 1.49 -1.66 -4.85
CA ILE A 49 0.58 -1.64 -3.70
C ILE A 49 0.62 -0.26 -3.02
N GLY A 50 -0.56 0.31 -2.74
CA GLY A 50 -0.68 1.60 -2.05
C GLY A 50 -0.21 2.79 -2.89
N THR A 51 -0.25 2.70 -4.22
CA THR A 51 0.07 3.84 -5.08
C THR A 51 -0.86 5.02 -4.81
N GLU A 52 -0.30 6.22 -4.68
CA GLU A 52 -1.02 7.45 -4.31
C GLU A 52 -1.82 7.35 -3.00
N MET A 53 -1.51 6.38 -2.13
CA MET A 53 -2.19 6.21 -0.84
C MET A 53 -1.99 7.45 0.04
N LYS A 54 -3.09 7.93 0.61
CA LYS A 54 -3.12 9.14 1.45
C LYS A 54 -3.24 8.80 2.92
N ASP A 55 -4.02 7.77 3.25
CA ASP A 55 -4.23 7.29 4.61
C ASP A 55 -4.78 5.85 4.60
N GLY A 56 -4.80 5.19 5.76
CA GLY A 56 -5.25 3.81 5.95
C GLY A 56 -4.11 2.83 6.24
N THR A 57 -4.43 1.54 6.32
CA THR A 57 -3.46 0.47 6.57
C THR A 57 -3.63 -0.70 5.60
N ILE A 58 -2.53 -1.14 4.98
CA ILE A 58 -2.48 -2.33 4.14
C ILE A 58 -1.52 -3.34 4.80
N THR A 59 -2.00 -4.55 5.08
CA THR A 59 -1.18 -5.63 5.67
C THR A 59 -1.13 -6.82 4.71
N ILE A 60 0.07 -7.25 4.34
CA ILE A 60 0.33 -8.39 3.46
C ILE A 60 1.13 -9.44 4.23
N HIS A 61 0.56 -10.63 4.40
CA HIS A 61 1.22 -11.75 5.09
C HIS A 61 2.12 -12.58 4.16
N GLY A 62 2.00 -12.42 2.84
CA GLY A 62 2.88 -13.02 1.83
C GLY A 62 3.94 -12.03 1.30
N SER A 63 4.43 -12.29 0.09
CA SER A 63 5.32 -11.39 -0.65
C SER A 63 4.55 -10.49 -1.61
N CYS A 64 5.13 -9.35 -1.94
CA CYS A 64 4.65 -8.44 -2.97
C CYS A 64 5.81 -7.86 -3.78
N GLY A 65 5.48 -7.13 -4.85
CA GLY A 65 6.49 -6.44 -5.66
C GLY A 65 6.70 -5.01 -5.17
N PHE A 66 6.59 -4.04 -6.07
CA PHE A 66 6.77 -2.63 -5.72
C PHE A 66 5.67 -2.09 -4.80
N VAL A 67 6.03 -1.29 -3.80
CA VAL A 67 5.09 -0.66 -2.87
C VAL A 67 5.30 0.85 -2.72
N GLY A 68 4.21 1.56 -2.43
CA GLY A 68 4.24 2.95 -1.95
C GLY A 68 4.50 4.03 -3.00
N GLY A 69 4.39 3.74 -4.31
CA GLY A 69 4.63 4.75 -5.36
C GLY A 69 3.76 6.00 -5.19
N ASP A 70 4.35 7.19 -5.11
CA ASP A 70 3.65 8.46 -4.85
C ASP A 70 2.77 8.46 -3.59
N MET A 71 3.09 7.62 -2.61
CA MET A 71 2.38 7.54 -1.33
C MET A 71 2.56 8.83 -0.53
N LYS A 72 1.44 9.44 -0.12
CA LYS A 72 1.40 10.67 0.69
C LYS A 72 1.31 10.39 2.18
N GLY A 73 0.66 9.28 2.57
CA GLY A 73 0.46 8.89 3.96
C GLY A 73 -0.17 7.51 4.10
N GLY A 74 -0.35 7.04 5.34
CA GLY A 74 -0.80 5.68 5.66
C GLY A 74 0.34 4.73 6.00
N VAL A 75 0.00 3.45 6.20
CA VAL A 75 0.96 2.40 6.60
C VAL A 75 0.79 1.15 5.75
N ILE A 76 1.89 0.67 5.14
CA ILE A 76 1.97 -0.61 4.45
C ILE A 76 2.84 -1.55 5.27
N LYS A 77 2.31 -2.72 5.65
CA LYS A 77 3.01 -3.75 6.41
C LYS A 77 3.16 -5.00 5.54
N VAL A 78 4.37 -5.52 5.40
CA VAL A 78 4.64 -6.72 4.58
C VAL A 78 5.44 -7.73 5.38
N LYS A 79 4.99 -8.98 5.43
CA LYS A 79 5.71 -10.08 6.11
C LYS A 79 6.76 -10.75 5.21
N GLY A 80 6.43 -10.91 3.93
CA GLY A 80 7.33 -11.50 2.93
C GLY A 80 8.33 -10.49 2.37
N SER A 81 8.79 -10.73 1.15
CA SER A 81 9.65 -9.83 0.39
C SER A 81 8.84 -8.73 -0.30
N PHE A 82 9.44 -7.55 -0.49
CA PHE A 82 8.89 -6.45 -1.28
C PHE A 82 10.00 -5.60 -1.89
N GLU A 83 9.64 -4.80 -2.88
CA GLU A 83 10.51 -3.81 -3.50
C GLU A 83 9.99 -2.39 -3.22
N LEU A 84 10.91 -1.45 -3.04
CA LEU A 84 10.59 -0.05 -2.76
C LEU A 84 10.88 0.80 -3.98
N VAL A 85 10.05 1.83 -4.18
CA VAL A 85 10.38 2.88 -5.14
C VAL A 85 11.56 3.73 -4.62
N PRO A 86 12.41 4.28 -5.50
CA PRO A 86 13.62 5.03 -5.11
C PRO A 86 13.37 6.25 -4.19
N GLY A 87 12.13 6.74 -4.09
CA GLY A 87 11.76 7.88 -3.27
C GLY A 87 11.66 7.59 -1.76
N PHE A 88 11.72 6.33 -1.33
CA PHE A 88 11.68 5.97 0.10
C PHE A 88 13.04 6.11 0.77
N LYS A 89 13.02 6.63 2.01
CA LYS A 89 14.19 6.71 2.88
C LYS A 89 14.09 5.64 3.95
N ARG A 90 15.23 5.08 4.36
CA ARG A 90 15.30 4.19 5.53
C ARG A 90 15.01 5.00 6.80
N ALA A 91 14.17 4.44 7.67
CA ALA A 91 13.87 4.91 9.01
C ALA A 91 14.23 3.82 10.03
N GLU A 92 14.18 4.13 11.33
CA GLU A 92 14.54 3.19 12.40
C GLU A 92 13.69 1.89 12.35
N ASP A 93 12.38 2.03 12.11
CA ASP A 93 11.42 0.92 12.11
C ASP A 93 10.93 0.52 10.71
N GLY A 94 11.70 0.82 9.65
CA GLY A 94 11.35 0.46 8.28
C GLY A 94 11.73 1.54 7.26
N PHE A 95 10.74 2.01 6.51
CA PHE A 95 10.92 3.01 5.46
C PHE A 95 9.86 4.09 5.53
N GLU A 96 10.26 5.33 5.28
CA GLU A 96 9.39 6.51 5.29
C GLU A 96 9.56 7.28 3.97
N GLY A 97 8.45 7.67 3.34
CA GLY A 97 8.44 8.30 2.03
C GLY A 97 7.03 8.34 1.42
N ASP A 98 6.81 8.87 0.22
CA ASP A 98 7.76 9.12 -0.88
C ASP A 98 8.27 10.58 -0.91
N ALA A 99 9.60 10.75 -0.92
CA ALA A 99 10.24 12.07 -0.93
C ALA A 99 9.92 12.91 -2.17
N ASN A 100 9.57 12.28 -3.30
CA ASN A 100 9.22 12.98 -4.54
C ASN A 100 7.93 13.79 -4.40
N VAL A 101 7.01 13.31 -3.56
CA VAL A 101 5.71 13.96 -3.30
C VAL A 101 5.62 14.58 -1.90
N GLY A 102 6.73 14.56 -1.13
CA GLY A 102 6.74 15.00 0.26
C GLY A 102 5.89 14.11 1.19
N GLY A 103 5.67 12.86 0.80
CA GLY A 103 4.86 11.90 1.52
C GLY A 103 5.52 11.43 2.80
N LYS A 104 4.69 11.14 3.81
CA LYS A 104 5.10 10.61 5.12
C LYS A 104 4.55 9.21 5.37
N GLY A 105 4.26 8.49 4.29
CA GLY A 105 3.81 7.11 4.36
C GLY A 105 4.89 6.22 4.95
N LYS A 106 4.48 5.17 5.66
CA LYS A 106 5.40 4.20 6.26
C LYS A 106 5.25 2.85 5.62
N VAL A 107 6.37 2.22 5.28
CA VAL A 107 6.45 0.83 4.85
C VAL A 107 7.28 0.06 5.87
N VAL A 108 6.73 -1.00 6.43
CA VAL A 108 7.39 -1.78 7.48
C VAL A 108 7.37 -3.27 7.13
N GLN A 109 8.48 -3.94 7.43
CA GLN A 109 8.58 -5.40 7.37
C GLN A 109 8.42 -5.97 8.78
N PHE A 110 7.68 -7.07 8.94
CA PHE A 110 7.43 -7.69 10.25
C PHE A 110 7.48 -9.22 10.20
#